data_AF-A0A9D8WN10-F1
#
_entry.id   AF-A0A9D8WN10-F1
#
_cell.length_a   1.000
_cell.length_b   1.000
_cell.length_c   1.000
_cell.angle_alpha   90.00
_cell.angle_beta   90.00
_cell.angle_gamma   90.00
#
_symmetry.space_group_name_H-M   'P 1'
#
loop_
_entity.id
_entity.type
_entity.pdbx_description
1 polymer ?
#
loop_
_entity_poly.entity_id
_entity_poly.type
_entity_poly.pdbx_seq_one_letter_code
_entity_poly.pdbx_strand_id
1 'polypeptide(L)'
;MSTTALFQSLIQQTRIEHSDFLTDLEAACWMIEDGDSAGHDWCEREGYPGYTSYASLDDLPQRAPAFSDLVAKLDAFAATFAETLHWD
;
A
#
# COMPACT_ATOMS: atom_id res chain seq x y z
N MET A 1 5.95 17.33 -40.23
CA MET A 1 6.07 16.07 -39.47
C MET A 1 5.01 16.06 -38.39
N SER A 2 4.29 14.95 -38.19
CA SER A 2 3.35 14.78 -37.07
C SER A 2 3.73 13.54 -36.26
N THR A 3 3.56 13.61 -34.94
CA THR A 3 3.80 12.52 -34.00
C THR A 3 2.49 12.17 -33.30
N THR A 4 2.20 10.89 -33.13
CA THR A 4 0.99 10.40 -32.44
C THR A 4 1.40 9.34 -31.43
N ALA A 5 0.90 9.47 -30.21
CA ALA A 5 1.03 8.48 -29.16
C ALA A 5 -0.21 7.58 -29.15
N LEU A 6 -0.01 6.25 -29.16
CA LEU A 6 -1.08 5.26 -29.13
C LEU A 6 -0.80 4.24 -28.02
N PHE A 7 -1.83 3.90 -27.24
CA PHE A 7 -1.83 2.83 -26.23
C PHE A 7 -0.71 2.94 -25.18
N GLN A 8 -0.47 4.16 -24.68
CA GLN A 8 0.57 4.37 -23.67
C GLN A 8 0.14 3.79 -22.32
N SER A 9 1.06 3.06 -21.68
CA SER A 9 0.97 2.77 -20.26
C SER A 9 1.50 3.96 -19.48
N LEU A 10 0.61 4.66 -18.78
CA LEU A 10 1.00 5.73 -17.88
C LEU A 10 1.44 5.16 -16.54
N ILE A 11 2.48 5.75 -15.94
CA ILE A 11 2.96 5.40 -14.60
C ILE A 11 2.93 6.69 -13.78
N GLN A 12 2.08 6.72 -12.75
CA GLN A 12 2.08 7.82 -11.79
C GLN A 12 2.99 7.48 -10.60
N GLN A 13 3.84 8.43 -10.24
CA GLN A 13 4.69 8.35 -9.07
C GLN A 13 4.34 9.51 -8.14
N THR A 14 3.95 9.19 -6.92
CA THR A 14 3.69 10.16 -5.86
C THR A 14 4.58 9.87 -4.67
N ARG A 15 4.81 10.89 -3.85
CA ARG A 15 5.61 10.77 -2.63
C ARG A 15 4.79 11.27 -1.45
N ILE A 16 4.77 10.49 -0.38
CA ILE A 16 4.22 10.92 0.91
C ILE A 16 5.35 11.58 1.69
N GLU A 17 5.25 12.89 1.90
CA GLU A 17 6.30 13.69 2.56
C GLU A 17 5.86 14.17 3.94
N HIS A 18 5.67 13.25 4.90
CA HIS A 18 5.39 13.59 6.30
C HIS A 18 6.17 12.65 7.22
N SER A 19 7.23 13.15 7.87
CA SER A 19 8.15 12.34 8.69
C SER A 19 7.46 11.60 9.82
N ASP A 20 6.57 12.29 10.54
CA ASP A 20 5.95 11.75 11.74
C ASP A 20 4.97 10.62 11.38
N PHE A 21 4.16 10.84 10.34
CA PHE A 21 3.30 9.81 9.76
C PHE A 21 4.08 8.56 9.31
N LEU A 22 5.23 8.74 8.64
CA LEU A 22 6.04 7.60 8.19
C LEU A 22 6.63 6.83 9.38
N THR A 23 6.99 7.53 10.45
CA THR A 23 7.48 6.91 11.69
C THR A 23 6.37 6.10 12.36
N ASP A 24 5.16 6.65 12.46
CA ASP A 24 4.01 5.95 13.02
C ASP A 24 3.60 4.73 12.18
N LEU A 25 3.68 4.86 10.85
CA LEU A 25 3.40 3.76 9.93
C LEU A 25 4.43 2.63 10.06
N GLU A 26 5.72 2.97 10.18
CA GLU A 26 6.77 1.96 10.42
C GLU A 26 6.54 1.23 11.75
N ALA A 27 6.24 1.96 12.83
CA ALA A 27 5.93 1.36 14.12
C ALA A 27 4.70 0.43 14.04
N ALA A 28 3.68 0.81 13.26
CA ALA A 28 2.51 -0.03 13.02
C ALA A 28 2.87 -1.31 12.24
N CYS A 29 3.77 -1.24 11.24
CA CYS A 29 4.24 -2.43 10.52
C CYS A 29 4.90 -3.45 11.47
N TRP A 30 5.81 -2.99 12.33
CA TRP A 30 6.47 -3.86 13.31
C TRP A 30 5.48 -4.47 14.31
N MET A 31 4.58 -3.65 14.86
CA MET A 31 3.54 -4.13 15.78
C MET A 31 2.67 -5.22 15.16
N ILE A 32 2.32 -5.07 13.87
CA ILE A 32 1.49 -6.04 13.15
C ILE A 32 2.25 -7.34 12.90
N GLU A 33 3.49 -7.25 12.42
CA GLU A 33 4.35 -8.41 12.20
C GLU A 33 4.59 -9.21 13.49
N ASP A 34 4.94 -8.53 14.58
CA ASP A 34 5.17 -9.18 15.88
C ASP A 34 3.91 -9.86 16.43
N GLY A 35 2.73 -9.35 16.07
CA GLY A 35 1.44 -9.85 16.53
C GLY A 35 0.81 -10.94 15.67
N ASP A 36 1.37 -11.25 14.49
CA ASP A 36 0.74 -12.11 13.48
C ASP A 36 1.43 -13.47 13.32
N SER A 37 1.27 -14.33 14.32
CA SER A 37 1.81 -15.70 14.26
C SER A 37 1.24 -16.51 13.09
N ALA A 38 -0.01 -16.27 12.68
CA ALA A 38 -0.63 -16.97 11.56
C ALA A 38 0.02 -16.59 10.22
N GLY A 39 0.39 -15.32 10.05
CA GLY A 39 1.15 -14.83 8.91
C GLY A 39 2.55 -15.43 8.84
N HIS A 40 3.26 -15.51 9.96
CA HIS A 40 4.57 -16.19 10.03
C HIS A 40 4.47 -17.67 9.67
N ASP A 41 3.53 -18.42 10.26
CA ASP A 41 3.32 -19.83 9.97
C ASP A 41 3.00 -20.07 8.48
N TRP A 42 2.22 -19.16 7.87
CA TRP A 42 1.94 -19.20 6.44
C TRP A 42 3.21 -18.94 5.62
N CYS A 43 3.99 -17.91 5.96
CA CYS A 43 5.22 -17.57 5.24
C CYS A 43 6.23 -18.72 5.30
N GLU A 44 6.41 -19.35 6.46
CA GLU A 44 7.29 -20.51 6.62
C GLU A 44 6.83 -21.70 5.77
N ARG A 45 5.53 -22.02 5.80
CA ARG A 45 4.96 -23.13 5.04
C ARG A 45 5.08 -22.92 3.54
N GLU A 46 4.81 -21.71 3.05
CA GLU A 46 4.85 -21.39 1.62
C GLU A 46 6.26 -21.06 1.13
N GLY A 47 7.25 -20.99 2.02
CA GLY A 47 8.63 -20.62 1.68
C GLY A 47 8.74 -19.16 1.24
N TYR A 48 7.88 -18.28 1.76
CA TYR A 48 7.89 -16.86 1.44
C TYR A 48 9.12 -16.17 2.05
N PRO A 49 9.89 -15.39 1.30
CA PRO A 49 11.06 -14.70 1.83
C PRO A 49 10.65 -13.52 2.72
N GLY A 50 10.78 -13.70 4.04
CA GLY A 50 10.42 -12.69 5.04
C GLY A 50 8.99 -12.84 5.51
N TYR A 51 8.34 -11.73 5.82
CA TYR A 51 6.98 -11.68 6.34
C TYR A 51 6.04 -10.94 5.38
N THR A 52 4.80 -11.42 5.28
CA THR A 52 3.69 -10.69 4.68
C THR A 52 2.40 -11.00 5.43
N SER A 53 1.58 -9.97 5.67
CA SER A 53 0.25 -10.13 6.26
C SER A 53 -0.81 -10.54 5.24
N TYR A 54 -0.44 -10.75 3.97
CA TYR A 54 -1.38 -10.91 2.85
C TYR A 54 -2.37 -12.06 3.02
N ALA A 55 -1.93 -13.16 3.64
CA ALA A 55 -2.74 -14.37 3.81
C ALA A 55 -3.39 -14.50 5.20
N SER A 56 -3.13 -13.54 6.09
CA SER A 56 -3.49 -13.62 7.51
C SER A 56 -4.40 -12.49 7.98
N LEU A 57 -4.25 -11.27 7.42
CA LEU A 57 -4.98 -10.08 7.87
C LEU A 57 -5.66 -9.36 6.69
N ASP A 58 -6.93 -9.02 6.85
CA ASP A 58 -7.74 -8.26 5.87
C ASP A 58 -8.26 -6.92 6.41
N ASP A 59 -7.88 -6.56 7.64
CA ASP A 59 -8.44 -5.46 8.43
C ASP A 59 -7.37 -4.50 9.00
N LEU A 60 -6.26 -4.29 8.27
CA LEU A 60 -5.17 -3.40 8.69
C LEU A 60 -5.63 -1.97 9.07
N PRO A 61 -6.53 -1.31 8.32
CA PRO A 61 -7.01 0.04 8.67
C PRO A 61 -7.73 0.11 10.02
N GLN A 62 -8.33 -1.00 10.46
CA GLN A 62 -9.04 -1.11 11.74
C GLN A 62 -8.07 -1.37 12.91
N ARG A 63 -6.89 -1.96 12.63
CA ARG A 63 -5.90 -2.33 13.65
C ARG A 63 -5.02 -1.17 14.10
N ALA A 64 -4.70 -0.25 13.19
CA ALA A 64 -3.81 0.87 13.49
C ALA A 64 -4.24 2.14 12.74
N PRO A 65 -4.38 3.29 13.43
CA PRO A 65 -4.75 4.56 12.81
C PRO A 65 -3.88 4.95 11.61
N ALA A 66 -2.58 4.67 11.67
CA ALA A 66 -1.64 4.95 10.58
C ALA A 66 -2.02 4.27 9.25
N PHE A 67 -2.60 3.07 9.29
CA PHE A 67 -3.10 2.39 8.08
C PHE A 67 -4.40 3.01 7.56
N SER A 68 -5.29 3.47 8.44
CA SER A 68 -6.48 4.23 8.02
C SER A 68 -6.08 5.53 7.33
N ASP A 69 -5.11 6.25 7.89
CA ASP A 69 -4.58 7.48 7.30
C ASP A 69 -3.86 7.20 5.97
N LEU A 70 -3.16 6.07 5.86
CA LEU A 70 -2.55 5.62 4.61
C LEU A 70 -3.61 5.37 3.54
N VAL A 71 -4.69 4.65 3.86
CA VAL A 71 -5.81 4.40 2.93
C VAL A 71 -6.37 5.72 2.39
N ALA A 72 -6.65 6.70 3.26
CA ALA A 72 -7.16 8.00 2.82
C ALA A 72 -6.22 8.72 1.84
N LYS A 73 -4.89 8.62 2.04
CA LYS A 73 -3.89 9.17 1.09
C LYS A 73 -3.88 8.41 -0.22
N LEU A 74 -3.90 7.08 -0.17
CA LEU A 74 -3.90 6.22 -1.36
C LEU A 74 -5.18 6.40 -2.18
N ASP A 75 -6.33 6.56 -1.55
CA ASP A 75 -7.61 6.83 -2.22
C ASP A 75 -7.55 8.16 -3.00
N ALA A 76 -6.99 9.22 -2.40
CA ALA A 76 -6.80 10.50 -3.08
C ALA A 76 -5.85 10.37 -4.29
N PHE A 77 -4.77 9.61 -4.16
CA PHE A 77 -3.84 9.34 -5.27
C PHE A 77 -4.48 8.50 -6.37
N ALA A 78 -5.25 7.47 -6.01
CA ALA A 78 -5.96 6.61 -6.95
C ALA A 78 -7.02 7.40 -7.72
N ALA A 79 -7.80 8.26 -7.05
CA ALA A 79 -8.77 9.14 -7.68
C ALA A 79 -8.09 10.09 -8.69
N THR A 80 -6.98 10.73 -8.29
CA THR A 80 -6.20 11.60 -9.18
C THR A 80 -5.66 10.83 -10.40
N PHE A 81 -5.24 9.58 -10.21
CA PHE A 81 -4.75 8.77 -11.32
C PHE A 81 -5.89 8.35 -12.26
N ALA A 82 -7.05 8.00 -11.71
CA ALA A 82 -8.25 7.67 -12.49
C ALA A 82 -8.69 8.85 -13.36
N GLU A 83 -8.68 10.07 -12.82
CA GLU A 83 -8.92 11.29 -13.60
C GLU A 83 -7.90 11.47 -14.73
N THR A 84 -6.61 11.23 -14.45
CA THR A 84 -5.54 11.29 -15.45
C THR A 84 -5.70 10.24 -16.56
N LEU A 85 -6.22 9.06 -16.20
CA LEU A 85 -6.52 7.98 -17.12
C LEU A 85 -7.85 8.16 -17.86
N HIS A 86 -8.60 9.22 -17.55
CA HIS A 86 -9.93 9.49 -18.09
C HIS A 86 -10.92 8.33 -17.82
N TRP A 87 -10.90 7.79 -16.61
CA TRP A 87 -11.92 6.84 -16.15
C TRP A 87 -13.16 7.60 -15.69
N ASP A 88 -14.34 7.13 -16.11
CA ASP A 88 -15.67 7.67 -15.77
C ASP A 88 -16.26 7.00 -14.51
#